data_AF-A0A4S4G463-F1
#
_entry.id   AF-A0A4S4G463-F1
#
_cell.length_a   1.000
_cell.length_b   1.000
_cell.length_c   1.000
_cell.angle_alpha   90.00
_cell.angle_beta   90.00
_cell.angle_gamma   90.00
#
_symmetry.space_group_name_H-M   'P 1'
#
loop_
_entity.id
_entity.type
_entity.pdbx_description
1 polymer ?
#
loop_
_entity_poly.entity_id
_entity_poly.type
_entity_poly.pdbx_seq_one_letter_code
_entity_poly.pdbx_strand_id
1 'polypeptide(L)'
;MAGGAIAALAVAAVGATQLAAQASDFSECVALLFYGSEPPTPESIFFIPLTWIALMLCPVLAVSFYPALDLQRQGAQCLLRTGSWPRWIASKAVWATAMAAAIVLVYLVAAAVIAGQGVDTVDDFENMIFDAPVRPSFVVQVAAVIAAVSAASFALSLCLSPIVGVIASIVYLVCSAYLCLPWLLGNFTMGQRVGLVEVPFSEVTLCLGLCAALIAASAAACLIVLPRKDLLGQR
;
A
#
# COMPACT_ATOMS: atom_id res chain seq x y z
N MET A 1 -17.87 -8.66 20.50
CA MET A 1 -17.94 -8.58 19.02
C MET A 1 -16.57 -8.41 18.33
N ALA A 2 -15.50 -7.97 19.01
CA ALA A 2 -14.15 -7.86 18.42
C ALA A 2 -13.41 -9.21 18.23
N GLY A 3 -13.72 -10.23 19.03
CA GLY A 3 -13.02 -11.53 18.98
C GLY A 3 -13.27 -12.34 17.69
N GLY A 4 -14.43 -12.17 17.05
CA GLY A 4 -14.75 -12.88 15.81
C GLY A 4 -13.98 -12.35 14.60
N ALA A 5 -13.70 -11.04 14.55
CA ALA A 5 -12.91 -10.43 13.48
C ALA A 5 -11.42 -10.80 13.60
N ILE A 6 -10.90 -10.83 14.83
CA ILE A 6 -9.51 -11.27 15.09
C ILE A 6 -9.37 -12.77 14.82
N ALA A 7 -10.36 -13.58 15.19
CA ALA A 7 -10.38 -15.01 14.86
C ALA A 7 -10.50 -15.26 13.35
N ALA A 8 -11.30 -14.49 12.61
CA ALA A 8 -11.39 -14.60 11.16
C ALA A 8 -10.10 -14.14 10.46
N LEU A 9 -9.45 -13.07 10.94
CA LEU A 9 -8.15 -12.62 10.44
C LEU A 9 -7.06 -13.64 10.75
N ALA A 10 -7.08 -14.23 11.95
CA ALA A 10 -6.16 -15.28 12.36
C ALA A 10 -6.41 -16.58 11.59
N VAL A 11 -7.66 -16.96 11.29
CA VAL A 11 -7.97 -18.14 10.47
C VAL A 11 -7.63 -17.92 9.00
N ALA A 12 -7.82 -16.71 8.46
CA ALA A 12 -7.39 -16.37 7.10
C ALA A 12 -5.85 -16.30 7.01
N ALA A 13 -5.18 -15.75 8.02
CA ALA A 13 -3.72 -15.76 8.13
C ALA A 13 -3.19 -17.19 8.34
N VAL A 14 -3.85 -18.01 9.16
CA VAL A 14 -3.48 -19.41 9.40
C VAL A 14 -3.72 -20.26 8.15
N GLY A 15 -4.83 -20.07 7.44
CA GLY A 15 -5.13 -20.73 6.17
C GLY A 15 -4.12 -20.34 5.08
N ALA A 16 -3.76 -19.05 5.00
CA ALA A 16 -2.69 -18.58 4.13
C ALA A 16 -1.32 -19.16 4.54
N THR A 17 -1.03 -19.30 5.84
CA THR A 17 0.23 -19.92 6.31
C THR A 17 0.27 -21.43 6.10
N GLN A 18 -0.87 -22.14 6.11
CA GLN A 18 -0.91 -23.58 5.82
C GLN A 18 -0.81 -23.85 4.32
N LEU A 19 -1.38 -22.99 3.47
CA LEU A 19 -1.14 -23.00 2.03
C LEU A 19 0.31 -22.62 1.71
N ALA A 20 0.88 -21.64 2.42
CA ALA A 20 2.27 -21.23 2.23
C ALA A 20 3.30 -22.22 2.82
N ALA A 21 2.93 -23.02 3.82
CA ALA A 21 3.74 -24.15 4.28
C ALA A 21 3.80 -25.31 3.26
N GLN A 22 2.92 -25.29 2.26
CA GLN A 22 2.90 -26.22 1.12
C GLN A 22 3.47 -25.58 -0.16
N ALA A 23 3.65 -24.25 -0.18
CA ALA A 23 4.32 -23.53 -1.25
C ALA A 23 5.83 -23.70 -1.10
N SER A 24 6.47 -24.39 -2.04
CA SER A 24 7.91 -24.65 -1.97
C SER A 24 8.74 -23.43 -2.38
N ASP A 25 8.13 -22.47 -3.08
CA ASP A 25 8.85 -21.44 -3.83
C ASP A 25 8.42 -20.03 -3.42
N PHE A 26 9.39 -19.11 -3.30
CA PHE A 26 9.21 -17.70 -2.93
C PHE A 26 8.10 -16.99 -3.73
N SER A 27 8.03 -17.29 -5.03
CA SER A 27 7.07 -16.71 -5.95
C SER A 27 5.61 -17.04 -5.60
N GLU A 28 5.34 -18.27 -5.16
CA GLU A 28 4.02 -18.70 -4.72
C GLU A 28 3.64 -17.97 -3.43
N CYS A 29 4.59 -17.75 -2.51
CA CYS A 29 4.35 -16.96 -1.30
C CYS A 29 3.98 -15.50 -1.61
N VAL A 30 4.70 -14.85 -2.54
CA VAL A 30 4.35 -13.48 -2.98
C VAL A 30 2.99 -13.45 -3.67
N ALA A 31 2.70 -14.43 -4.52
CA ALA A 31 1.41 -14.58 -5.17
C ALA A 31 0.27 -14.79 -4.16
N LEU A 32 0.50 -15.56 -3.09
CA LEU A 32 -0.47 -15.80 -2.02
C LEU A 32 -0.76 -14.53 -1.22
N LEU A 33 0.26 -13.71 -0.90
CA LEU A 33 0.08 -12.43 -0.21
C LEU A 33 -0.83 -11.50 -1.01
N PHE A 34 -0.65 -11.44 -2.32
CA PHE A 34 -1.39 -10.54 -3.21
C PHE A 34 -2.45 -11.25 -4.06
N TYR A 35 -2.90 -12.44 -3.66
CA TYR A 35 -3.83 -13.26 -4.44
C TYR A 35 -5.10 -12.48 -4.80
N GLY A 36 -5.69 -11.81 -3.81
CA GLY A 36 -6.85 -10.93 -4.02
C GLY A 36 -8.12 -11.71 -4.34
N SER A 37 -9.00 -11.10 -5.14
CA SER A 37 -10.26 -11.72 -5.59
C SER A 37 -10.40 -11.59 -7.10
N GLU A 38 -11.00 -12.60 -7.72
CA GLU A 38 -11.45 -12.53 -9.11
C GLU A 38 -12.42 -11.35 -9.34
N PRO A 39 -12.63 -10.93 -10.60
CA PRO A 39 -13.69 -10.00 -10.94
C PRO A 39 -15.06 -10.57 -10.53
N PRO A 40 -15.93 -9.79 -9.85
CA PRO A 40 -17.24 -10.29 -9.47
C PRO A 40 -18.06 -10.62 -10.71
N THR A 41 -18.57 -11.86 -10.78
CA THR A 41 -19.50 -12.29 -11.83
C THR A 41 -20.90 -12.45 -11.25
N PRO A 42 -21.98 -12.24 -12.04
CA PRO A 42 -23.36 -12.39 -11.54
C PRO A 42 -23.70 -13.81 -11.05
N GLU A 43 -22.94 -14.80 -11.49
CA GLU A 43 -23.20 -16.22 -11.25
C GLU A 43 -22.47 -16.77 -10.03
N SER A 44 -21.46 -16.05 -9.50
CA SER A 44 -20.66 -16.50 -8.37
C SER A 44 -20.86 -15.66 -7.12
N ILE A 45 -20.75 -16.30 -5.95
CA ILE A 45 -20.72 -15.60 -4.66
C ILE A 45 -19.38 -14.89 -4.55
N PHE A 46 -19.41 -13.56 -4.50
CA PHE A 46 -18.20 -12.76 -4.37
C PHE A 46 -17.66 -12.79 -2.93
N PHE A 47 -16.44 -13.29 -2.77
CA PHE A 47 -15.73 -13.26 -1.49
C PHE A 47 -14.83 -12.02 -1.42
N ILE A 48 -15.02 -11.20 -0.38
CA ILE A 48 -14.18 -10.03 -0.14
C ILE A 48 -12.77 -10.50 0.25
N PRO A 49 -11.71 -10.05 -0.43
CA PRO A 49 -10.34 -10.50 -0.15
C PRO A 49 -9.76 -9.78 1.08
N LEU A 50 -10.19 -10.20 2.28
CA LEU A 50 -9.81 -9.57 3.54
C LEU A 50 -8.30 -9.53 3.78
N THR A 51 -7.57 -10.59 3.41
CA THR A 51 -6.10 -10.64 3.53
C THR A 51 -5.43 -9.56 2.70
N TRP A 52 -5.85 -9.39 1.44
CA TRP A 52 -5.34 -8.35 0.56
C TRP A 52 -5.68 -6.94 1.09
N ILE A 53 -6.92 -6.72 1.55
CA ILE A 53 -7.30 -5.43 2.16
C ILE A 53 -6.41 -5.13 3.38
N ALA A 54 -6.19 -6.11 4.26
CA ALA A 54 -5.36 -5.93 5.44
C ALA A 54 -3.91 -5.56 5.08
N LEU A 55 -3.31 -6.26 4.11
CA LEU A 55 -1.96 -5.98 3.63
C LEU A 55 -1.86 -4.59 2.98
N MET A 56 -2.83 -4.19 2.16
CA MET A 56 -2.85 -2.84 1.56
C MET A 56 -3.11 -1.74 2.61
N LEU A 57 -3.80 -2.06 3.72
CA LEU A 57 -4.15 -1.10 4.77
C LEU A 57 -3.01 -0.88 5.78
N CYS A 58 -2.17 -1.87 6.05
CA CYS A 58 -0.99 -1.74 6.92
C CYS A 58 -0.11 -0.51 6.59
N PRO A 59 0.36 -0.29 5.35
CA PRO A 59 1.16 0.89 5.01
C PRO A 59 0.37 2.20 5.15
N VAL A 60 -0.91 2.19 4.78
CA VAL A 60 -1.80 3.33 4.98
C VAL A 60 -1.86 3.73 6.46
N LEU A 61 -2.05 2.78 7.38
CA LEU A 61 -2.10 3.04 8.81
C LEU A 61 -0.77 3.59 9.32
N ALA A 62 0.36 3.03 8.87
CA ALA A 62 1.69 3.49 9.26
C ALA A 62 1.94 4.96 8.87
N VAL A 63 1.48 5.39 7.69
CA VAL A 63 1.74 6.75 7.19
C VAL A 63 0.70 7.80 7.59
N SER A 64 -0.52 7.40 7.96
CA SER A 64 -1.63 8.35 8.17
C SER A 64 -1.58 9.07 9.51
N PHE A 65 -1.11 8.41 10.57
CA PHE A 65 -1.08 9.00 11.92
C PHE A 65 0.20 9.79 12.23
N TYR A 66 1.33 9.38 11.65
CA TYR A 66 2.63 9.98 11.92
C TYR A 66 2.69 11.50 11.61
N PRO A 67 2.19 12.02 10.48
CA PRO A 67 2.37 13.42 10.11
C PRO A 67 1.59 14.38 11.01
N ALA A 68 0.39 13.99 11.43
CA ALA A 68 -0.41 14.79 12.37
C ALA A 68 0.26 14.85 13.75
N LEU A 69 0.82 13.72 14.20
CA LEU A 69 1.60 13.67 15.45
C LEU A 69 2.90 14.46 15.35
N ASP A 70 3.57 14.41 14.19
CA ASP A 70 4.80 15.15 13.94
C ASP A 70 4.54 16.66 13.96
N LEU A 71 3.50 17.12 13.27
CA LEU A 71 3.11 18.53 13.23
C LEU A 71 2.78 19.09 14.62
N GLN A 72 2.14 18.29 15.48
CA GLN A 72 1.86 18.66 16.88
C GLN A 72 3.08 18.67 17.79
N ARG A 73 4.19 18.05 17.37
CA ARG A 73 5.40 17.88 18.17
C ARG A 73 6.56 18.70 17.57
N GLN A 74 7.47 18.02 16.88
CA GLN A 74 8.72 18.61 16.38
C GLN A 74 8.54 19.24 14.99
N GLY A 75 7.55 18.79 14.23
CA GLY A 75 7.24 19.26 12.88
C GLY A 75 6.89 20.74 12.82
N ALA A 76 6.14 21.26 13.80
CA ALA A 76 5.88 22.69 13.92
C ALA A 76 7.17 23.51 14.11
N GLN A 77 8.10 23.04 14.94
CA GLN A 77 9.39 23.72 15.16
C GLN A 77 10.26 23.68 13.89
N CYS A 78 10.27 22.55 13.17
CA CYS A 78 10.93 22.46 11.88
C CYS A 78 10.34 23.46 10.87
N LEU A 79 9.01 23.58 10.81
CA LEU A 79 8.36 24.50 9.90
C LEU A 79 8.65 25.97 10.26
N LEU A 80 8.64 26.34 11.54
CA LEU A 80 8.99 27.67 12.02
C LEU A 80 10.44 28.05 11.67
N ARG A 81 11.37 27.10 11.78
CA ARG A 81 12.79 27.32 11.44
C ARG A 81 13.05 27.34 9.94
N THR A 82 12.36 26.49 9.18
CA THR A 82 12.54 26.36 7.73
C THR A 82 11.80 27.48 6.97
N GLY A 83 10.71 27.98 7.55
CA GLY A 83 9.89 29.08 7.01
C GLY A 83 9.12 28.73 5.73
N SER A 84 9.13 27.48 5.27
CA SER A 84 8.50 27.11 4.00
C SER A 84 7.75 25.78 4.05
N TRP A 85 6.45 25.88 3.75
CA TRP A 85 5.54 24.76 3.58
C TRP A 85 5.99 23.71 2.55
N PRO A 86 6.44 24.09 1.34
CA PRO A 86 6.78 23.09 0.31
C PRO A 86 7.94 22.18 0.71
N ARG A 87 8.98 22.71 1.38
CA ARG A 87 10.11 21.88 1.86
C ARG A 87 9.68 20.88 2.93
N TRP A 88 8.80 21.30 3.86
CA TRP A 88 8.29 20.39 4.89
C TRP A 88 7.42 19.28 4.27
N ILE A 89 6.52 19.64 3.35
CA ILE A 89 5.67 18.66 2.64
C ILE A 89 6.54 17.69 1.82
N ALA A 90 7.54 18.18 1.10
CA ALA A 90 8.46 17.33 0.33
C ALA A 90 9.21 16.34 1.23
N SER A 91 9.72 16.79 2.38
CA SER A 91 10.36 15.91 3.37
C SER A 91 9.42 14.81 3.85
N LYS A 92 8.14 15.14 4.10
CA LYS A 92 7.16 14.16 4.54
C LYS A 92 6.68 13.22 3.43
N ALA A 93 6.62 13.69 2.19
CA ALA A 93 6.38 12.84 1.03
C ALA A 93 7.50 11.80 0.82
N VAL A 94 8.76 12.23 0.97
CA VAL A 94 9.93 11.32 0.95
C VAL A 94 9.81 10.29 2.08
N TRP A 95 9.48 10.73 3.30
CA TRP A 95 9.27 9.81 4.42
C TRP A 95 8.16 8.80 4.17
N ALA A 96 7.00 9.23 3.65
CA ALA A 96 5.88 8.34 3.36
C ALA A 96 6.25 7.29 2.28
N THR A 97 6.98 7.72 1.26
CA THR A 97 7.49 6.83 0.19
C THR A 97 8.49 5.83 0.74
N ALA A 98 9.43 6.27 1.59
CA ALA A 98 10.40 5.39 2.24
C ALA A 98 9.72 4.36 3.16
N MET A 99 8.69 4.77 3.91
CA MET A 99 7.92 3.87 4.75
C MET A 99 7.15 2.82 3.93
N ALA A 100 6.53 3.24 2.83
CA ALA A 100 5.87 2.33 1.90
C ALA A 100 6.86 1.29 1.33
N ALA A 101 8.05 1.73 0.90
CA ALA A 101 9.11 0.85 0.40
C ALA A 101 9.60 -0.13 1.49
N ALA A 102 9.79 0.35 2.72
CA ALA A 102 10.20 -0.51 3.84
C ALA A 102 9.15 -1.59 4.14
N ILE A 103 7.85 -1.26 4.06
CA ILE A 103 6.78 -2.23 4.28
C ILE A 103 6.70 -3.27 3.15
N VAL A 104 6.87 -2.85 1.90
CA VAL A 104 6.98 -3.78 0.77
C VAL A 104 8.16 -4.73 0.97
N LEU A 105 9.32 -4.21 1.38
CA LEU A 105 10.48 -5.03 1.70
C LEU A 105 10.17 -6.04 2.81
N VAL A 106 9.46 -5.64 3.87
CA VAL A 106 9.01 -6.56 4.92
C VAL A 106 8.12 -7.67 4.37
N TYR A 107 7.22 -7.38 3.42
CA TYR A 107 6.39 -8.40 2.77
C TYR A 107 7.20 -9.39 1.94
N LEU A 108 8.19 -8.90 1.19
CA LEU A 108 9.07 -9.77 0.39
C LEU A 108 9.96 -10.64 1.30
N VAL A 109 10.54 -10.08 2.36
CA VAL A 109 11.31 -10.85 3.33
C VAL A 109 10.43 -11.89 4.03
N ALA A 110 9.20 -11.54 4.41
CA ALA A 110 8.25 -12.49 4.98
C ALA A 110 7.94 -13.63 4.01
N ALA A 111 7.73 -13.35 2.72
CA ALA A 111 7.54 -14.37 1.70
C ALA A 111 8.75 -15.30 1.55
N ALA A 112 9.97 -14.76 1.60
CA ALA A 112 11.21 -15.55 1.52
C ALA A 112 11.37 -16.48 2.73
N VAL A 113 11.13 -15.96 3.95
CA VAL A 113 11.19 -16.75 5.19
C VAL A 113 10.15 -17.87 5.18
N ILE A 114 8.92 -17.59 4.72
CA ILE A 114 7.85 -18.60 4.65
C ILE A 114 8.19 -19.69 3.62
N ALA A 115 8.80 -19.33 2.49
CA ALA A 115 9.29 -20.28 1.48
C ALA A 115 10.53 -21.07 1.94
N GLY A 116 11.03 -20.85 3.17
CA GLY A 116 12.22 -21.51 3.68
C GLY A 116 13.51 -21.10 2.98
N GLN A 117 13.51 -19.99 2.24
CA GLN A 117 14.69 -19.46 1.58
C GLN A 117 15.46 -18.53 2.51
N GLY A 118 16.76 -18.80 2.68
CA GLY A 118 17.67 -17.90 3.37
C GLY A 118 18.02 -16.72 2.47
N VAL A 119 17.87 -15.50 2.98
CA VAL A 119 18.34 -14.28 2.31
C VAL A 119 19.58 -13.81 3.05
N ASP A 120 20.73 -14.35 2.68
CA ASP A 120 22.01 -14.06 3.35
C ASP A 120 22.71 -12.83 2.75
N THR A 121 22.49 -12.55 1.46
CA THR A 121 23.03 -11.38 0.76
C THR A 121 21.98 -10.61 -0.06
N VAL A 122 22.32 -9.39 -0.44
CA VAL A 122 21.49 -8.56 -1.35
C VAL A 122 21.43 -9.19 -2.74
N ASP A 123 22.51 -9.82 -3.20
CA ASP A 123 22.58 -10.49 -4.50
C ASP A 123 21.67 -11.72 -4.54
N ASP A 124 21.61 -12.49 -3.44
CA ASP A 124 20.67 -13.62 -3.32
C ASP A 124 19.21 -13.13 -3.39
N PHE A 125 18.92 -11.99 -2.77
CA PHE A 125 17.59 -11.39 -2.79
C PHE A 125 17.20 -10.87 -4.18
N GLU A 126 18.12 -10.21 -4.89
CA GLU A 126 17.89 -9.78 -6.27
C GLU A 126 17.63 -10.98 -7.18
N ASN A 127 18.50 -12.00 -7.16
CA ASN A 127 18.33 -13.19 -7.98
C ASN A 127 16.99 -13.88 -7.69
N MET A 128 16.61 -13.99 -6.42
CA MET A 128 15.30 -14.54 -6.02
C MET A 128 14.11 -13.74 -6.57
N ILE A 129 14.20 -12.40 -6.64
CA ILE A 129 13.14 -11.56 -7.21
C ILE A 129 13.11 -11.65 -8.75
N PHE A 130 14.26 -11.65 -9.40
CA PHE A 130 14.36 -11.63 -10.86
C PHE A 130 14.12 -13.00 -11.51
N ASP A 131 14.44 -14.09 -10.81
CA ASP A 131 14.23 -15.47 -11.28
C ASP A 131 12.86 -16.04 -10.88
N ALA A 132 12.10 -15.35 -10.03
CA ALA A 132 10.75 -15.77 -9.65
C ALA A 132 9.79 -15.78 -10.86
N PRO A 133 8.93 -16.81 -10.99
CA PRO A 133 7.87 -16.81 -12.01
C PRO A 133 6.84 -15.70 -11.79
N VAL A 134 6.73 -15.15 -10.57
CA VAL A 134 6.09 -13.85 -10.35
C VAL A 134 7.05 -12.77 -10.85
N ARG A 135 6.76 -12.23 -12.02
CA ARG A 135 7.66 -11.26 -12.67
C ARG A 135 7.87 -10.00 -11.81
N PRO A 136 9.09 -9.41 -11.83
CA PRO A 136 9.39 -8.15 -11.14
C PRO A 136 8.41 -7.01 -11.44
N SER A 137 7.79 -7.02 -12.63
CA SER A 137 6.76 -6.05 -13.02
C SER A 137 5.53 -6.07 -12.10
N PHE A 138 5.14 -7.22 -11.54
CA PHE A 138 4.05 -7.29 -10.57
C PHE A 138 4.47 -6.68 -9.23
N VAL A 139 5.66 -7.01 -8.73
CA VAL A 139 6.21 -6.44 -7.50
C VAL A 139 6.32 -4.92 -7.58
N VAL A 140 6.79 -4.40 -8.72
CA VAL A 140 6.88 -2.96 -8.99
C VAL A 140 5.50 -2.29 -8.99
N GLN A 141 4.49 -2.93 -9.59
CA GLN A 141 3.11 -2.41 -9.57
C GLN A 141 2.56 -2.37 -8.14
N VAL A 142 2.72 -3.45 -7.37
CA VAL A 142 2.30 -3.51 -5.97
C VAL A 142 2.96 -2.40 -5.16
N ALA A 143 4.27 -2.22 -5.29
CA ALA A 143 5.00 -1.16 -4.62
C ALA A 143 4.50 0.24 -5.01
N ALA A 144 4.28 0.49 -6.30
CA ALA A 144 3.80 1.76 -6.82
C ALA A 144 2.39 2.09 -6.31
N VAL A 145 1.47 1.12 -6.30
CA VAL A 145 0.10 1.31 -5.80
C VAL A 145 0.10 1.55 -4.29
N ILE A 146 0.87 0.78 -3.52
CA ILE A 146 1.01 1.00 -2.07
C ILE A 146 1.52 2.41 -1.80
N ALA A 147 2.55 2.87 -2.53
CA ALA A 147 3.06 4.23 -2.40
C ALA A 147 2.01 5.29 -2.76
N ALA A 148 1.25 5.09 -3.84
CA ALA A 148 0.24 6.03 -4.30
C ALA A 148 -0.96 6.15 -3.33
N VAL A 149 -1.50 5.02 -2.86
CA VAL A 149 -2.59 5.00 -1.87
C VAL A 149 -2.11 5.57 -0.53
N SER A 150 -0.89 5.25 -0.12
CA SER A 150 -0.27 5.81 1.09
C SER A 150 -0.10 7.33 0.98
N ALA A 151 0.35 7.84 -0.17
CA ALA A 151 0.48 9.28 -0.42
C ALA A 151 -0.88 10.00 -0.38
N ALA A 152 -1.92 9.39 -0.95
CA ALA A 152 -3.29 9.92 -0.89
C ALA A 152 -3.83 9.95 0.55
N SER A 153 -3.65 8.87 1.30
CA SER A 153 -4.05 8.83 2.71
C SER A 153 -3.28 9.83 3.56
N PHE A 154 -1.98 9.96 3.32
CA PHE A 154 -1.13 10.96 3.94
C PHE A 154 -1.65 12.38 3.67
N ALA A 155 -2.00 12.70 2.43
CA ALA A 155 -2.53 14.01 2.06
C ALA A 155 -3.86 14.32 2.74
N LEU A 156 -4.79 13.36 2.74
CA LEU A 156 -6.07 13.47 3.44
C LEU A 156 -5.89 13.62 4.95
N SER A 157 -4.93 12.90 5.52
CA SER A 157 -4.63 12.95 6.96
C SER A 157 -4.14 14.33 7.41
N LEU A 158 -3.32 14.98 6.59
CA LEU A 158 -2.84 16.34 6.83
C LEU A 158 -3.90 17.42 6.51
N CYS A 159 -4.60 17.25 5.40
CA CYS A 159 -5.58 18.23 4.92
C CYS A 159 -6.88 18.22 5.72
N LEU A 160 -7.26 17.09 6.32
CA LEU A 160 -8.52 16.94 7.05
C LEU A 160 -8.25 16.44 8.47
N SER A 161 -8.07 15.12 8.63
CA SER A 161 -7.65 14.47 9.87
C SER A 161 -7.16 13.04 9.59
N PRO A 162 -6.32 12.45 10.46
CA PRO A 162 -5.84 11.07 10.27
C PRO A 162 -6.94 10.03 10.10
N ILE A 163 -8.04 10.19 10.85
CA ILE A 163 -9.19 9.27 10.79
C ILE A 163 -9.82 9.31 9.39
N VAL A 164 -9.93 10.50 8.79
CA VAL A 164 -10.50 10.65 7.44
C VAL A 164 -9.61 9.98 6.39
N GLY A 165 -8.29 10.10 6.48
CA GLY A 165 -7.36 9.43 5.56
C GLY A 165 -7.51 7.90 5.60
N VAL A 166 -7.58 7.34 6.81
CA VAL A 166 -7.77 5.89 7.00
C VAL A 166 -9.13 5.43 6.49
N ILE A 167 -10.22 6.11 6.86
CA ILE A 167 -11.58 5.74 6.40
C ILE A 167 -11.67 5.82 4.88
N ALA A 168 -11.16 6.89 4.27
CA ALA A 168 -11.17 7.05 2.82
C ALA A 168 -10.40 5.94 2.12
N SER A 169 -9.26 5.52 2.67
CA SER A 169 -8.46 4.42 2.14
C SER A 169 -9.17 3.07 2.27
N ILE A 170 -9.84 2.81 3.39
CA ILE A 170 -10.66 1.58 3.55
C ILE A 170 -11.77 1.55 2.51
N VAL A 171 -12.52 2.65 2.36
CA VAL A 171 -13.59 2.76 1.35
C VAL A 171 -13.02 2.56 -0.05
N TYR A 172 -11.87 3.16 -0.36
CA TYR A 172 -11.21 3.01 -1.65
C TYR A 172 -10.81 1.56 -1.94
N LEU A 173 -10.20 0.86 -0.98
CA LEU A 173 -9.79 -0.53 -1.13
C LEU A 173 -11.00 -1.47 -1.28
N VAL A 174 -12.06 -1.24 -0.51
CA VAL A 174 -13.32 -1.99 -0.65
C VAL A 174 -13.97 -1.74 -2.01
N CYS A 175 -14.06 -0.48 -2.44
CA CYS A 175 -14.55 -0.15 -3.79
C CYS A 175 -13.70 -0.81 -4.87
N SER A 176 -12.38 -0.87 -4.72
CA SER A 176 -11.48 -1.58 -5.64
C SER A 176 -11.82 -3.07 -5.72
N ALA A 177 -12.12 -3.71 -4.59
CA ALA A 177 -12.54 -5.11 -4.57
C ALA A 177 -13.82 -5.34 -5.40
N TYR A 178 -14.78 -4.40 -5.43
CA TYR A 178 -16.08 -4.62 -6.08
C TYR A 178 -16.21 -4.06 -7.49
N LEU A 179 -15.73 -2.84 -7.75
CA LEU A 179 -16.13 -2.09 -8.94
C LEU A 179 -15.23 -2.33 -10.16
N CYS A 180 -14.05 -2.95 -9.98
CA CYS A 180 -13.12 -3.32 -11.06
C CYS A 180 -12.78 -2.18 -12.06
N LEU A 181 -12.92 -0.92 -11.66
CA LEU A 181 -12.64 0.24 -12.51
C LEU A 181 -11.13 0.52 -12.60
N PRO A 182 -10.59 0.96 -13.75
CA PRO A 182 -9.15 1.17 -13.93
C PRO A 182 -8.55 2.26 -13.02
N TRP A 183 -9.35 3.22 -12.55
CA TRP A 183 -8.93 4.25 -11.58
C TRP A 183 -8.87 3.74 -10.12
N LEU A 184 -9.37 2.53 -9.86
CA LEU A 184 -9.23 1.84 -8.59
C LEU A 184 -7.95 0.99 -8.65
N LEU A 185 -6.84 1.63 -8.26
CA LEU A 185 -5.47 1.11 -8.38
C LEU A 185 -5.26 -0.23 -7.68
N GLY A 186 -6.08 -0.56 -6.68
CA GLY A 186 -6.02 -1.86 -6.02
C GLY A 186 -6.29 -3.03 -6.98
N ASN A 187 -6.92 -2.79 -8.12
CA ASN A 187 -7.10 -3.81 -9.16
C ASN A 187 -5.77 -4.31 -9.71
N PHE A 188 -4.76 -3.43 -9.81
CA PHE A 188 -3.43 -3.79 -10.31
C PHE A 188 -2.59 -4.59 -9.30
N THR A 189 -3.06 -4.72 -8.06
CA THR A 189 -2.35 -5.47 -7.02
C THR A 189 -3.02 -6.77 -6.64
N MET A 190 -4.14 -7.12 -7.27
CA MET A 190 -4.79 -8.43 -7.10
C MET A 190 -4.28 -9.37 -8.19
N GLY A 191 -3.50 -10.37 -7.79
CA GLY A 191 -2.91 -11.36 -8.69
C GLY A 191 -3.94 -12.09 -9.53
N GLN A 192 -5.11 -12.40 -8.97
CA GLN A 192 -6.22 -13.03 -9.68
C GLN A 192 -6.83 -12.19 -10.83
N ARG A 193 -6.54 -10.88 -10.89
CA ARG A 193 -7.09 -10.00 -11.93
C ARG A 193 -6.11 -9.70 -13.05
N VAL A 194 -4.87 -9.43 -12.66
CA VAL A 194 -3.81 -8.96 -13.57
C VAL A 194 -3.07 -10.15 -14.18
N GLY A 195 -3.18 -11.34 -13.57
CA GLY A 195 -2.35 -12.48 -13.89
C GLY A 195 -1.00 -12.37 -13.19
N LEU A 196 -0.60 -13.47 -12.55
CA LEU A 196 0.67 -13.54 -11.81
C LEU A 196 1.87 -13.85 -12.71
N VAL A 197 1.61 -14.39 -13.91
CA VAL A 197 2.64 -14.96 -14.81
C VAL A 197 2.96 -14.02 -15.98
N GLU A 198 1.95 -13.45 -16.65
CA GLU A 198 2.14 -12.49 -17.75
C GLU A 198 1.25 -11.27 -17.56
N VAL A 199 1.87 -10.12 -17.32
CA VAL A 199 1.17 -8.81 -17.29
C VAL A 199 1.49 -8.04 -18.58
N PRO A 200 0.49 -7.62 -19.36
CA PRO A 200 0.73 -6.81 -20.56
C PRO A 200 1.47 -5.51 -20.23
N PHE A 201 2.46 -5.14 -21.05
CA PHE A 201 3.24 -3.90 -20.84
C PHE A 201 2.38 -2.64 -20.79
N SER A 202 1.27 -2.62 -21.55
CA SER A 202 0.28 -1.55 -21.53
C SER A 202 -0.37 -1.37 -20.15
N GLU A 203 -0.67 -2.46 -19.45
CA GLU A 203 -1.29 -2.42 -18.11
C GLU A 203 -0.30 -1.94 -17.04
N VAL A 204 0.95 -2.40 -17.12
CA VAL A 204 2.02 -1.90 -16.24
C VAL A 204 2.19 -0.39 -16.41
N THR A 205 2.23 0.09 -17.66
CA THR A 205 2.39 1.51 -17.96
C THR A 205 1.20 2.33 -17.47
N LEU A 206 -0.03 1.83 -17.65
CA LEU A 206 -1.24 2.46 -17.15
C LEU A 206 -1.24 2.55 -15.62
N CYS A 207 -0.90 1.46 -14.94
CA CYS A 207 -0.79 1.40 -13.48
C CYS A 207 0.20 2.45 -12.95
N LEU A 208 1.42 2.48 -13.49
CA LEU A 208 2.46 3.43 -13.08
C LEU A 208 2.05 4.88 -13.37
N GLY A 209 1.43 5.13 -14.53
CA GLY A 209 0.92 6.46 -14.89
C GLY A 209 -0.15 6.96 -13.93
N LEU A 210 -1.12 6.11 -13.56
CA LEU A 210 -2.18 6.46 -12.61
C LEU A 210 -1.63 6.62 -11.17
N CYS A 211 -0.66 5.81 -10.76
CA CYS A 211 0.03 5.97 -9.48
C CYS A 211 0.76 7.32 -9.40
N ALA A 212 1.52 7.67 -10.44
CA ALA A 212 2.21 8.96 -10.52
C ALA A 212 1.22 10.13 -10.48
N ALA A 213 0.10 10.03 -11.20
CA ALA A 213 -0.96 11.04 -11.18
C ALA A 213 -1.58 11.21 -9.78
N LEU A 214 -1.87 10.12 -9.07
CA LEU A 214 -2.43 10.18 -7.71
C LEU A 214 -1.44 10.79 -6.72
N ILE A 215 -0.15 10.43 -6.80
CA ILE A 215 0.90 11.03 -5.97
C ILE A 215 1.00 12.54 -6.23
N ALA A 216 1.03 12.94 -7.50
CA ALA A 216 1.09 14.35 -7.88
C ALA A 216 -0.14 15.13 -7.40
N ALA A 217 -1.34 14.57 -7.55
CA ALA A 217 -2.58 15.18 -7.04
C ALA A 217 -2.57 15.31 -5.52
N SER A 218 -2.06 14.31 -4.81
CA SER A 218 -1.93 14.31 -3.35
C SER A 218 -0.96 15.40 -2.88
N ALA A 219 0.19 15.54 -3.55
CA ALA A 219 1.15 16.60 -3.25
C ALA A 219 0.57 18.00 -3.54
N ALA A 220 -0.13 18.17 -4.67
CA ALA A 220 -0.79 19.42 -5.02
C ALA A 220 -1.87 19.80 -3.99
N ALA A 221 -2.70 18.85 -3.55
CA ALA A 221 -3.69 19.08 -2.51
C ALA A 221 -3.06 19.59 -1.21
N CYS A 222 -1.97 18.96 -0.75
CA CYS A 222 -1.22 19.41 0.42
C CYS A 222 -0.67 20.83 0.26
N LEU A 223 -0.05 21.14 -0.90
CA LEU A 223 0.53 22.46 -1.17
C LEU A 223 -0.51 23.58 -1.22
N ILE A 224 -1.73 23.28 -1.66
CA ILE A 224 -2.82 24.27 -1.76
C ILE A 224 -3.51 24.48 -0.40
N VAL A 225 -3.76 23.40 0.35
CA VAL A 225 -4.57 23.45 1.58
C VAL A 225 -3.75 23.88 2.80
N LEU A 226 -2.54 23.36 2.98
CA LEU A 226 -1.79 23.54 4.21
C LEU A 226 -1.35 24.99 4.49
N PRO A 227 -0.88 25.79 3.51
CA PRO A 227 -0.55 27.19 3.75
C PRO A 227 -1.75 28.04 4.19
N ARG A 228 -2.98 27.58 3.92
CA ARG A 228 -4.22 28.26 4.31
C ARG A 228 -4.68 27.86 5.71
N LYS A 229 -4.13 26.79 6.29
CA LYS A 229 -4.42 26.39 7.66
C LYS A 229 -3.57 27.20 8.62
N ASP A 230 -4.22 28.03 9.42
CA ASP A 230 -3.57 28.75 10.52
C ASP A 230 -3.29 27.79 11.68
N LEU A 231 -2.07 27.26 11.72
CA LEU A 231 -1.67 26.22 12.67
C LEU A 231 -1.16 26.76 14.00
N LEU A 232 -1.07 28.09 14.16
CA LEU A 232 -0.49 28.72 15.34
C LEU A 232 -1.50 29.29 16.31
N GLY A 233 -2.80 29.26 16.02
CA GLY A 233 -3.82 29.66 16.98
C GLY A 233 -3.52 30.99 17.70
N GLN A 234 -2.96 31.98 16.98
CA GLN A 234 -2.77 33.31 17.53
C GLN A 234 -4.04 34.13 17.33
N ARG A 235 -4.97 34.00 18.28
CA ARG A 235 -5.77 35.10 18.80
C ARG A 235 -5.81 35.02 20.32
#